data_AF-A0AAV4V1B8-F1
#
_entry.id   AF-A0AAV4V1B8-F1
#
_cell.length_a   1.000
_cell.length_b   1.000
_cell.length_c   1.000
_cell.angle_alpha   90.00
_cell.angle_beta   90.00
_cell.angle_gamma   90.00
#
_symmetry.space_group_name_H-M   'P 1'
#
loop_
_entity.id
_entity.type
_entity.pdbx_description
1 polymer ?
#
loop_
_entity_poly.entity_id
_entity_poly.type
_entity_poly.pdbx_seq_one_letter_code
_entity_poly.pdbx_strand_id
1 'polypeptide(L)'
;MEYQTIVRCFILLTFCIVSTKCKGRRPSGSKIMPVLELMEPEGAIYDPSPEDIDESNLKKLLGSFFDPQVMSTEQPSAFALFPNGTVKLGLKKTRSGQLVPQGAPSSTSKECTSSS
;
A
#
# COMPACT_ATOMS: atom_id res chain seq x y z
N MET A 1 -15.10 -3.86 65.47
CA MET A 1 -15.69 -3.27 64.24
C MET A 1 -14.68 -3.08 63.11
N GLU A 2 -13.37 -3.23 63.34
CA GLU A 2 -12.34 -2.92 62.33
C GLU A 2 -12.12 -4.01 61.27
N TYR A 3 -12.37 -5.29 61.62
CA TYR A 3 -12.13 -6.42 60.71
C TYR A 3 -13.02 -6.39 59.46
N GLN A 4 -14.29 -5.98 59.60
CA GLN A 4 -15.20 -5.87 58.46
C GLN A 4 -14.77 -4.79 57.46
N THR A 5 -14.17 -3.70 57.92
CA THR A 5 -13.67 -2.61 57.08
C THR A 5 -12.43 -3.06 56.30
N ILE A 6 -11.54 -3.83 56.94
CA ILE A 6 -10.33 -4.37 56.32
C ILE A 6 -10.70 -5.40 55.24
N VAL A 7 -11.61 -6.33 55.54
CA VAL A 7 -12.07 -7.35 54.58
C VAL A 7 -12.77 -6.70 53.38
N ARG A 8 -13.60 -5.68 53.61
CA ARG A 8 -14.21 -4.89 52.52
C ARG A 8 -13.17 -4.18 51.67
N CYS A 9 -12.15 -3.57 52.26
CA CYS A 9 -11.06 -2.94 51.51
C CYS A 9 -10.27 -3.95 50.68
N PHE A 10 -9.96 -5.12 51.23
CA PHE A 10 -9.26 -6.18 50.51
C PHE A 10 -10.10 -6.72 49.33
N ILE A 11 -11.41 -6.89 49.51
CA ILE A 11 -12.30 -7.32 48.43
C ILE A 11 -12.39 -6.24 47.34
N LEU A 12 -12.51 -4.96 47.69
CA LEU A 12 -12.54 -3.87 46.72
C LEU A 12 -11.20 -3.71 45.98
N LEU A 13 -10.07 -3.81 46.68
CA LEU A 13 -8.74 -3.75 46.06
C LEU A 13 -8.52 -4.89 45.08
N THR A 14 -8.89 -6.11 45.44
CA THR A 14 -8.76 -7.28 44.55
C THR A 14 -9.71 -7.19 43.34
N PHE A 15 -10.93 -6.66 43.51
CA PHE A 15 -11.86 -6.43 42.41
C PHE A 15 -11.34 -5.35 41.44
N CYS A 16 -10.75 -4.26 41.95
CA CYS A 16 -10.15 -3.21 41.13
C CYS A 16 -8.92 -3.68 40.33
N ILE A 17 -8.09 -4.58 40.88
CA ILE A 17 -6.90 -5.08 40.19
C ILE A 17 -7.27 -5.95 38.97
N VAL A 18 -8.38 -6.70 39.03
CA VAL A 18 -8.85 -7.56 37.93
C VAL A 18 -9.44 -6.76 36.76
N SER A 19 -9.91 -5.53 36.99
CA SER A 19 -10.53 -4.68 35.96
C SER A 19 -9.55 -3.93 35.05
N THR A 20 -8.23 -4.03 35.26
CA THR A 20 -7.25 -3.21 34.51
C THR A 20 -6.82 -3.79 33.15
N LYS A 21 -7.46 -4.86 32.66
CA LYS A 21 -7.19 -5.44 31.33
C LYS A 21 -8.14 -4.97 30.22
N CYS A 22 -8.59 -3.73 30.27
CA CYS A 22 -9.20 -3.08 29.10
C CYS A 22 -8.09 -2.61 28.16
N LYS A 23 -7.55 -3.53 27.34
CA LYS A 23 -6.69 -3.18 26.20
C LYS A 23 -7.45 -2.25 25.27
N GLY A 24 -7.08 -0.98 25.28
CA GLY A 24 -7.11 -0.06 24.15
C GLY A 24 -8.47 0.42 23.65
N ARG A 25 -8.80 1.69 23.89
CA ARG A 25 -9.91 2.42 23.25
C ARG A 25 -9.72 2.66 21.74
N ARG A 26 -8.69 2.06 21.11
CA ARG A 26 -8.37 2.27 19.69
C ARG A 26 -8.86 1.10 18.87
N PRO A 27 -9.43 1.33 17.67
CA PRO A 27 -9.78 0.25 16.76
C PRO A 27 -8.53 -0.51 16.31
N SER A 28 -8.69 -1.81 16.03
CA SER A 28 -7.64 -2.64 15.42
C SER A 28 -7.70 -2.58 13.90
N GLY A 29 -6.55 -2.59 13.23
CA GLY A 29 -6.48 -2.66 11.77
C GLY A 29 -7.03 -3.98 11.22
N SER A 30 -7.73 -3.92 10.09
CA SER A 30 -8.20 -5.09 9.34
C SER A 30 -7.10 -5.66 8.44
N LYS A 31 -7.22 -6.94 8.07
CA LYS A 31 -6.34 -7.62 7.10
C LYS A 31 -7.04 -7.93 5.76
N ILE A 32 -8.26 -7.44 5.58
CA ILE A 32 -9.05 -7.67 4.36
C ILE A 32 -8.44 -6.88 3.20
N MET A 33 -8.39 -7.49 2.02
CA MET A 33 -7.88 -6.92 0.77
C MET A 33 -9.01 -6.90 -0.28
N PRO A 34 -9.03 -5.97 -1.26
CA PRO A 34 -8.03 -4.93 -1.51
C PRO A 34 -8.11 -3.76 -0.53
N VAL A 35 -7.00 -3.06 -0.36
CA VAL A 35 -6.96 -1.79 0.39
C VAL A 35 -7.32 -0.66 -0.57
N LEU A 36 -8.29 0.17 -0.16
CA LEU A 36 -8.65 1.39 -0.89
C LEU A 36 -7.58 2.46 -0.66
N GLU A 37 -7.44 3.36 -1.62
CA GLU A 37 -6.56 4.52 -1.51
C GLU A 37 -6.97 5.43 -0.34
N LEU A 38 -6.00 6.16 0.19
CA LEU A 38 -6.24 7.11 1.28
C LEU A 38 -6.99 8.33 0.75
N MET A 39 -7.95 8.83 1.53
CA MET A 39 -8.59 10.11 1.25
C MET A 39 -7.68 11.22 1.76
N GLU A 40 -6.96 11.86 0.84
CA GLU A 40 -6.08 12.98 1.15
C GLU A 40 -6.88 14.30 1.26
N PRO A 41 -6.54 15.18 2.21
CA PRO A 41 -7.15 16.50 2.28
C PRO A 41 -6.71 17.35 1.08
N GLU A 42 -7.59 18.23 0.62
CA GLU A 42 -7.25 19.15 -0.47
C GLU A 42 -6.17 20.16 -0.04
N GLY A 43 -5.24 20.44 -0.96
CA GLY A 43 -4.20 21.46 -0.80
C GLY A 43 -2.83 20.90 -0.39
N ALA A 44 -1.79 21.73 -0.55
CA ALA A 44 -0.39 21.32 -0.46
C ALA A 44 0.23 21.41 0.94
N ILE A 45 -0.58 21.46 2.00
CA ILE A 45 -0.08 21.68 3.38
C ILE A 45 0.79 20.51 3.85
N TYR A 46 0.47 19.30 3.37
CA TYR A 46 1.17 18.07 3.72
C TYR A 46 2.08 17.58 2.60
N ASP A 47 2.17 18.32 1.50
CA ASP A 47 3.03 17.97 0.38
C ASP A 47 4.50 18.21 0.77
N PRO A 48 5.41 17.30 0.41
CA PRO A 48 6.83 17.48 0.68
C PRO A 48 7.39 18.68 -0.09
N SER A 49 8.46 19.28 0.44
CA SER A 49 9.13 20.37 -0.27
C SER A 49 9.87 19.82 -1.51
N PRO A 50 10.11 20.63 -2.56
CA PRO A 50 10.82 20.16 -3.75
C PRO A 50 12.22 19.60 -3.47
N GLU A 51 12.89 20.12 -2.44
CA GLU A 51 14.22 19.68 -2.02
C GLU A 51 14.22 18.27 -1.43
N ASP A 52 13.07 17.84 -0.88
CA ASP A 52 12.88 16.48 -0.33
C ASP A 52 12.60 15.44 -1.43
N ILE A 53 12.33 15.88 -2.66
CA ILE A 53 11.96 15.03 -3.81
C ILE A 53 13.20 14.77 -4.68
N ASP A 54 14.28 14.26 -4.08
CA ASP A 54 15.45 13.74 -4.81
C ASP A 54 15.38 12.22 -4.90
N GLU A 55 15.07 11.72 -6.10
CA GLU A 55 14.95 10.29 -6.40
C GLU A 55 16.18 9.48 -5.97
N SER A 56 17.38 10.02 -6.17
CA SER A 56 18.63 9.32 -5.87
C SER A 56 18.81 9.13 -4.36
N ASN A 57 18.42 10.12 -3.56
CA ASN A 57 18.48 10.07 -2.11
C ASN A 57 17.36 9.21 -1.54
N LEU A 58 16.14 9.30 -2.09
CA LEU A 58 15.00 8.47 -1.67
C LEU A 58 15.27 6.97 -1.92
N LYS A 59 15.85 6.62 -3.08
CA LYS A 59 16.25 5.24 -3.39
C LYS A 59 17.34 4.75 -2.43
N LYS A 60 18.33 5.58 -2.10
CA LYS A 60 19.35 5.24 -1.10
C LYS A 60 18.74 5.05 0.29
N LEU A 61 17.75 5.88 0.66
CA LEU A 61 17.07 5.81 1.95
C LEU A 61 16.23 4.52 2.08
N LEU A 62 15.52 4.13 1.02
CA LEU A 62 14.80 2.85 0.95
C LEU A 62 15.74 1.65 0.96
N GLY A 63 16.92 1.78 0.34
CA GLY A 63 17.96 0.76 0.34
C GLY A 63 17.44 -0.58 -0.18
N SER A 64 17.51 -1.62 0.65
CA SER A 64 17.09 -2.98 0.30
C SER A 64 15.57 -3.17 0.17
N PHE A 65 14.76 -2.20 0.60
CA PHE A 65 13.30 -2.28 0.46
C PHE A 65 12.80 -1.78 -0.90
N PHE A 66 13.67 -1.13 -1.68
CA PHE A 66 13.32 -0.72 -3.02
C PHE A 66 13.34 -1.93 -3.97
N ASP A 67 12.18 -2.23 -4.56
CA ASP A 67 12.04 -3.27 -5.58
C ASP A 67 11.58 -2.64 -6.91
N PRO A 68 12.47 -2.57 -7.93
CA PRO A 68 12.15 -1.96 -9.22
C PRO A 68 11.09 -2.73 -10.03
N GLN A 69 10.72 -3.95 -9.63
CA GLN A 69 9.66 -4.71 -10.31
C GLN A 69 8.26 -4.27 -9.88
N VAL A 70 8.12 -3.73 -8.67
CA VAL A 70 6.81 -3.34 -8.09
C VAL A 70 6.73 -1.87 -7.67
N MET A 71 7.85 -1.14 -7.67
CA MET A 71 7.92 0.30 -7.39
C MET A 71 8.51 1.05 -8.57
N SER A 72 7.92 2.21 -8.89
CA SER A 72 8.39 3.08 -9.97
C SER A 72 8.07 4.53 -9.67
N THR A 73 8.95 5.43 -10.09
CA THR A 73 8.74 6.89 -10.06
C THR A 73 7.77 7.32 -11.16
N GLU A 74 7.81 6.62 -12.30
CA GLU A 74 6.95 6.88 -13.44
C GLU A 74 5.86 5.82 -13.57
N GLN A 75 4.69 6.23 -14.04
CA GLN A 75 3.61 5.30 -14.31
C GLN A 75 3.98 4.39 -15.49
N PRO A 76 3.96 3.05 -15.34
CA PRO A 76 4.30 2.16 -16.44
C PRO A 76 3.28 2.31 -17.57
N SER A 77 3.76 2.30 -18.82
CA SER A 77 2.93 2.48 -20.03
C SER A 77 1.77 1.49 -20.14
N ALA A 78 1.92 0.30 -19.55
CA ALA A 78 0.87 -0.71 -19.48
C ALA A 78 -0.36 -0.27 -18.65
N PHE A 79 -0.18 0.63 -17.67
CA PHE A 79 -1.29 1.12 -16.85
C PHE A 79 -2.25 2.00 -17.67
N ALA A 80 -1.74 2.76 -18.63
CA ALA A 80 -2.59 3.54 -19.55
C ALA A 80 -3.52 2.63 -20.38
N LEU A 81 -3.08 1.41 -20.68
CA LEU A 81 -3.86 0.41 -21.42
C LEU A 81 -4.81 -0.38 -20.51
N PHE A 82 -4.42 -0.59 -19.25
CA PHE A 82 -5.14 -1.41 -18.28
C PHE A 82 -5.15 -0.73 -16.90
N PRO A 83 -6.08 0.22 -16.65
CA PRO A 83 -6.12 0.99 -15.41
C PRO A 83 -6.40 0.15 -14.15
N ASN A 84 -6.92 -1.07 -14.31
CA ASN A 84 -7.13 -2.04 -13.23
C ASN A 84 -5.91 -2.95 -12.98
N GLY A 85 -4.77 -2.72 -13.66
CA GLY A 85 -3.56 -3.53 -13.53
C GLY A 85 -3.58 -4.89 -14.26
N THR A 86 -4.67 -5.25 -14.93
CA THR A 86 -4.78 -6.53 -15.67
C THR A 86 -4.02 -6.46 -17.00
N VAL A 87 -2.74 -6.80 -17.01
CA VAL A 87 -1.96 -6.93 -18.25
C VAL A 87 -2.44 -8.19 -19.00
N LYS A 88 -3.11 -8.02 -20.14
CA LYS A 88 -3.36 -9.14 -21.07
C LYS A 88 -2.05 -9.53 -21.72
N LEU A 89 -1.39 -10.55 -21.17
CA LEU A 89 -0.24 -11.18 -21.82
C LEU A 89 -0.74 -11.80 -23.14
N GLY A 90 -0.21 -11.35 -24.27
CA GLY A 90 -0.45 -11.97 -25.57
C GLY A 90 0.18 -13.34 -25.60
N LEU A 91 -0.46 -14.36 -25.02
CA LEU A 91 0.05 -15.72 -24.98
C LEU A 91 -0.55 -16.52 -26.14
N LYS A 92 0.31 -17.02 -27.03
CA LYS A 92 -0.10 -17.93 -28.08
C LYS A 92 0.06 -19.36 -27.60
N LYS A 93 -0.98 -20.19 -27.77
CA LYS A 93 -0.91 -21.63 -27.53
C LYS A 93 -0.20 -22.31 -28.71
N THR A 94 0.91 -23.00 -28.44
CA THR A 94 1.58 -23.83 -29.42
C THR A 94 0.75 -25.08 -29.73
N ARG A 95 1.11 -25.80 -30.79
CA ARG A 95 0.47 -27.08 -31.14
C ARG A 95 0.60 -28.14 -30.02
N SER A 96 1.62 -28.04 -29.16
CA SER A 96 1.81 -28.88 -27.98
C SER A 96 1.02 -28.43 -26.74
N GLY A 97 0.28 -27.32 -26.86
CA GLY A 97 -0.52 -26.76 -25.76
C GLY A 97 0.24 -25.81 -24.83
N GLN A 98 1.54 -25.58 -25.07
CA GLN A 98 2.37 -24.67 -24.29
C GLN A 98 2.03 -23.22 -24.63
N LEU A 99 1.86 -22.36 -23.62
CA LEU A 99 1.66 -20.93 -23.80
C LEU A 99 3.01 -20.24 -23.96
N VAL A 100 3.20 -19.53 -25.06
CA VAL A 100 4.44 -18.80 -25.37
C VAL A 100 4.12 -17.32 -25.51
N PRO A 101 4.95 -16.41 -24.94
CA PRO A 101 4.80 -14.98 -25.16
C PRO A 101 4.85 -14.66 -26.65
N GLN A 102 3.77 -14.11 -27.17
CA GLN A 102 3.74 -13.47 -28.47
C GLN A 102 4.41 -12.11 -28.24
N GLY A 103 5.55 -11.87 -28.90
CA GLY A 103 6.33 -10.65 -28.74
C GLY A 103 5.45 -9.39 -28.86
N ALA A 104 5.92 -8.29 -28.26
CA ALA A 104 5.17 -7.05 -28.13
C ALA A 104 4.41 -6.71 -29.42
N PRO A 105 3.11 -6.33 -29.35
CA PRO A 105 2.41 -5.86 -30.53
C PRO A 105 3.21 -4.69 -31.10
N SER A 106 3.71 -4.85 -32.33
CA SER A 106 4.41 -3.81 -33.05
C SER A 106 3.56 -2.54 -33.02
N SER A 107 3.96 -1.55 -32.23
CA SER A 107 3.39 -0.22 -32.30
C SER A 107 3.69 0.32 -33.69
N THR A 108 2.71 0.28 -34.58
CA THR A 108 2.71 1.10 -35.78
C THR A 108 2.70 2.55 -35.31
N SER A 109 3.89 3.13 -35.18
CA SER A 109 4.11 4.55 -35.04
C SER A 109 3.50 5.24 -36.24
N LYS A 110 2.32 5.83 -36.08
CA LYS A 110 1.90 6.90 -37.00
C LYS A 110 2.72 8.12 -36.61
N GLU A 111 3.73 8.34 -37.41
CA GLU A 111 4.54 9.53 -37.51
C GLU A 111 3.62 10.75 -37.66
N CYS A 112 3.45 11.52 -36.59
CA CYS A 112 2.82 12.83 -36.67
C CYS A 112 3.88 13.79 -37.22
N THR A 113 3.96 13.88 -38.56
CA THR A 113 4.62 14.99 -39.24
C THR A 113 3.97 16.29 -38.81
N SER A 114 4.74 17.10 -38.08
CA SER A 114 4.54 18.53 -37.93
C SER A 114 4.42 19.17 -39.30
N SER A 115 3.35 19.93 -39.54
CA SER A 115 3.27 20.86 -40.67
C SER A 115 2.36 22.03 -40.28
N SER A 116 3.04 23.18 -40.10
CA SER A 116 2.66 24.59 -40.23
C SER A 116 1.40 25.13 -39.55
#